data_AF-A0AAN0JS33-F1
#
_entry.id   AF-A0AAN0JS33-F1
#
_cell.length_a   1.000
_cell.length_b   1.000
_cell.length_c   1.000
_cell.angle_alpha   90.00
_cell.angle_beta   90.00
_cell.angle_gamma   90.00
#
_symmetry.space_group_name_H-M   'P 1'
#
loop_
_entity.id
_entity.type
_entity.pdbx_description
1 polymer ?
#
loop_
_entity_poly.entity_id
_entity_poly.type
_entity_poly.pdbx_seq_one_letter_code
_entity_poly.pdbx_strand_id
1 'polypeptide(L)'
;MPYMVTLVRSGLVGYYITYTIAMDDYESALVDLRECLRHVDLREELMESLTKVYESRLLYHGANTSDIITQYISSVHSLKLLDPTGVVLERVCEPVKAYLRTRSDTVT
;
A
#
# COMPACT_ATOMS: atom_id res chain seq x y z
N MET A 1 -10.03 17.69 5.81
CA MET A 1 -8.73 18.07 5.20
C MET A 1 -7.53 18.10 6.17
N PRO A 2 -7.53 18.75 7.36
CA PRO A 2 -6.32 18.78 8.22
C PRO A 2 -5.91 17.39 8.75
N TYR A 3 -6.89 16.52 9.02
CA TYR A 3 -6.63 15.15 9.52
C TYR A 3 -5.87 14.26 8.53
N MET A 4 -6.12 14.38 7.22
CA MET A 4 -5.41 13.58 6.20
C MET A 4 -3.95 13.98 6.08
N VAL A 5 -3.64 15.29 6.14
CA VAL A 5 -2.24 15.76 6.06
C VAL A 5 -1.46 15.32 7.30
N THR A 6 -2.04 15.41 8.50
CA THR A 6 -1.41 14.92 9.73
C THR A 6 -1.21 13.40 9.71
N LEU A 7 -2.15 12.66 9.14
CA LEU A 7 -2.06 11.21 8.97
C LEU A 7 -0.91 10.82 8.03
N VAL A 8 -0.72 11.53 6.91
CA VAL A 8 0.44 11.29 6.03
C VAL A 8 1.75 11.57 6.77
N ARG A 9 1.86 12.72 7.45
CA ARG A 9 3.07 13.15 8.17
C ARG A 9 3.41 12.31 9.41
N SER A 10 2.45 11.56 9.94
CA SER A 10 2.65 10.64 11.07
C SER A 10 3.19 9.27 10.65
N GLY A 11 3.36 9.02 9.35
CA GLY A 11 3.83 7.73 8.82
C GLY A 11 2.79 6.60 8.95
N LEU A 12 1.56 6.91 9.37
CA LEU A 12 0.46 5.95 9.54
C LEU A 12 -0.33 5.74 8.25
N VAL A 13 0.00 6.43 7.16
CA VAL A 13 -0.76 6.35 5.90
C VAL A 13 -0.75 4.94 5.30
N GLY A 14 0.32 4.16 5.50
CA GLY A 14 0.35 2.76 5.08
C GLY A 14 -0.66 1.89 5.84
N TYR A 15 -0.83 2.11 7.14
CA TYR A 15 -1.87 1.47 7.94
C TYR A 15 -3.26 1.97 7.55
N TYR A 16 -3.38 3.26 7.22
CA TYR A 16 -4.62 3.84 6.74
C TYR A 16 -5.03 3.18 5.43
N ILE A 17 -4.18 3.14 4.38
CA ILE A 17 -4.51 2.47 3.12
C ILE A 17 -4.92 1.01 3.36
N THR A 18 -4.20 0.30 4.23
CA THR A 18 -4.54 -1.07 4.60
C THR A 18 -5.91 -1.20 5.28
N TYR A 19 -6.24 -0.24 6.14
CA TYR A 19 -7.52 -0.17 6.86
C TYR A 19 -8.67 0.33 5.97
N THR A 20 -8.41 1.29 5.07
CA THR A 20 -9.38 1.85 4.14
C THR A 20 -9.84 0.77 3.16
N ILE A 21 -8.95 -0.09 2.66
CA ILE A 21 -9.30 -1.26 1.81
C ILE A 21 -10.33 -2.20 2.47
N ALA A 22 -10.47 -2.18 3.80
CA ALA A 22 -11.47 -2.99 4.52
C ALA A 22 -12.85 -2.32 4.63
N MET A 23 -13.04 -1.12 4.08
CA MET A 23 -14.32 -0.39 4.07
C MET A 23 -15.03 -0.51 2.71
N ASP A 24 -16.36 -0.52 2.71
CA ASP A 24 -17.19 -0.65 1.50
C ASP A 24 -16.97 0.50 0.48
N ASP A 25 -16.74 1.74 0.95
CA ASP A 25 -16.62 2.95 0.10
C ASP A 25 -15.16 3.46 -0.05
N TYR A 26 -14.18 2.56 0.06
CA TYR A 26 -12.76 2.94 0.13
C TYR A 26 -12.22 3.68 -1.10
N GLU A 27 -12.84 3.47 -2.27
CA GLU A 27 -12.41 4.08 -3.53
C GLU A 27 -12.53 5.62 -3.49
N SER A 28 -13.62 6.13 -2.91
CA SER A 28 -13.83 7.58 -2.75
C SER A 28 -12.78 8.20 -1.81
N ALA A 29 -12.47 7.52 -0.71
CA ALA A 29 -11.43 7.95 0.23
C ALA A 29 -10.02 7.95 -0.39
N LEU A 30 -9.73 7.02 -1.31
CA LEU A 30 -8.47 7.00 -2.05
C LEU A 30 -8.36 8.14 -3.07
N VAL A 31 -9.47 8.51 -3.70
CA VAL A 31 -9.51 9.68 -4.62
C VAL A 31 -9.26 10.97 -3.85
N ASP A 32 -9.89 11.15 -2.70
CA ASP A 32 -9.64 12.31 -1.82
C ASP A 32 -8.18 12.36 -1.35
N LEU A 33 -7.60 11.20 -0.98
CA LEU A 33 -6.21 11.10 -0.60
C LEU A 33 -5.27 11.46 -1.77
N ARG A 34 -5.58 11.03 -2.99
CA ARG A 34 -4.82 11.40 -4.19
C ARG A 34 -4.83 12.90 -4.41
N GLU A 35 -5.99 13.55 -4.35
CA GLU A 35 -6.07 15.00 -4.53
C GLU A 35 -5.30 15.73 -3.42
N CYS A 36 -5.35 15.25 -2.18
CA CYS A 36 -4.51 15.77 -1.10
C CYS A 36 -3.02 15.63 -1.42
N LEU A 37 -2.56 14.46 -1.87
CA LEU A 37 -1.15 14.22 -2.22
C LEU A 37 -0.66 15.05 -3.43
N ARG A 38 -1.55 15.50 -4.30
CA ARG A 38 -1.19 16.45 -5.37
C ARG A 38 -0.88 17.85 -4.84
N HIS A 39 -1.46 18.21 -3.70
CA HIS A 39 -1.28 19.52 -3.08
C HIS A 39 -0.18 19.55 -2.03
N VAL A 40 0.26 18.39 -1.55
CA VAL A 40 1.28 18.27 -0.50
C VAL A 40 2.37 17.31 -0.97
N ASP A 41 3.62 17.77 -1.05
CA ASP A 41 4.78 17.03 -1.55
C ASP A 41 5.21 15.90 -0.60
N LEU A 42 4.33 14.90 -0.42
CA LEU A 42 4.45 13.81 0.56
C LEU A 42 4.52 12.44 -0.11
N ARG A 43 4.83 12.40 -1.41
CA ARG A 43 4.89 11.15 -2.19
C ARG A 43 5.95 10.19 -1.65
N GLU A 44 7.12 10.72 -1.28
CA GLU A 44 8.21 9.91 -0.71
C GLU A 44 7.85 9.37 0.69
N GLU A 45 7.23 10.19 1.55
CA GLU A 45 6.76 9.75 2.89
C GLU A 45 5.72 8.63 2.77
N LEU A 46 4.80 8.77 1.81
CA LEU A 46 3.82 7.73 1.49
C LEU A 46 4.50 6.43 1.04
N MET A 47 5.46 6.51 0.13
CA MET A 47 6.19 5.36 -0.38
C MET A 47 6.97 4.64 0.73
N GLU A 48 7.63 5.39 1.61
CA GLU A 48 8.39 4.84 2.73
C GLU A 48 7.45 4.15 3.75
N SER A 49 6.33 4.79 4.09
CA SER A 49 5.32 4.23 5.00
C SER A 49 4.73 2.92 4.45
N LEU A 50 4.34 2.91 3.17
CA LEU A 50 3.79 1.72 2.52
C LEU A 50 4.81 0.57 2.50
N THR A 51 6.06 0.86 2.13
CA THR A 51 7.13 -0.15 2.06
C THR A 51 7.34 -0.83 3.41
N LYS A 52 7.43 -0.05 4.51
CA LYS A 52 7.54 -0.57 5.88
C LYS A 52 6.37 -1.49 6.26
N VAL A 53 5.15 -1.14 5.86
CA VAL A 53 3.97 -1.98 6.13
C VAL A 53 4.05 -3.31 5.39
N TYR A 54 4.42 -3.33 4.10
CA TYR A 54 4.58 -4.59 3.38
C TYR A 54 5.70 -5.44 3.97
N GLU A 55 6.87 -4.86 4.23
CA GLU A 55 7.99 -5.59 4.83
C GLU A 55 7.59 -6.19 6.18
N SER A 56 6.94 -5.43 7.07
CA SER A 56 6.50 -5.95 8.38
C SER A 56 5.54 -7.14 8.26
N ARG A 57 4.68 -7.15 7.23
CA ARG A 57 3.72 -8.24 6.99
C ARG A 57 4.37 -9.46 6.35
N LEU A 58 5.30 -9.26 5.42
CA LEU A 58 6.09 -10.34 4.80
C LEU A 58 7.01 -11.03 5.81
N LEU A 59 7.48 -10.28 6.81
CA LEU A 59 8.35 -10.78 7.87
C LEU A 59 7.61 -11.53 8.99
N TYR A 60 6.27 -11.47 9.05
CA TYR A 60 5.50 -12.24 10.03
C TYR A 60 5.42 -13.71 9.58
N HIS A 61 6.38 -14.51 10.07
CA HIS A 61 6.50 -15.95 9.92
C HIS A 61 5.26 -16.68 10.48
N GLY A 62 4.19 -16.75 9.68
CA GLY A 62 2.91 -17.32 10.08
C GLY A 62 1.72 -16.82 9.26
N ALA A 63 1.88 -15.73 8.49
CA ALA A 63 0.85 -15.27 7.57
C ALA A 63 0.67 -16.29 6.42
N ASN A 64 -0.60 -16.64 6.13
CA ASN A 64 -0.91 -17.53 5.02
C ASN A 64 -0.56 -16.84 3.69
N THR A 65 -0.01 -17.59 2.74
CA THR A 65 0.39 -17.04 1.43
C THR A 65 -0.81 -16.51 0.66
N SER A 66 -1.97 -17.16 0.80
CA SER A 66 -3.23 -16.68 0.23
C SER A 66 -3.60 -15.29 0.72
N ASP A 67 -3.36 -14.99 1.99
CA ASP A 67 -3.71 -13.72 2.60
C ASP A 67 -2.73 -12.63 2.16
N ILE A 68 -1.44 -12.97 2.08
CA ILE A 68 -0.40 -12.10 1.51
C ILE A 68 -0.75 -11.74 0.05
N ILE A 69 -1.15 -12.73 -0.76
CA ILE A 69 -1.51 -12.52 -2.17
C ILE A 69 -2.78 -11.67 -2.29
N THR A 70 -3.82 -11.99 -1.51
CA THR A 70 -5.10 -11.26 -1.55
C THR A 70 -4.90 -9.79 -1.15
N GLN A 71 -4.17 -9.57 -0.06
CA GLN A 71 -3.79 -8.23 0.39
C GLN A 71 -2.98 -7.51 -0.69
N TYR A 72 -2.01 -8.18 -1.32
CA TYR A 72 -1.21 -7.62 -2.40
C TYR A 72 -2.07 -7.17 -3.60
N ILE A 73 -3.05 -7.97 -4.01
CA ILE A 73 -3.95 -7.63 -5.12
C ILE A 73 -4.78 -6.38 -4.78
N SER A 74 -5.39 -6.33 -3.60
CA SER A 74 -6.18 -5.17 -3.16
C SER A 74 -5.30 -3.93 -3.04
N SER A 75 -4.10 -4.09 -2.51
CA SER A 75 -3.07 -3.05 -2.45
C SER A 75 -2.66 -2.51 -3.82
N VAL A 76 -2.42 -3.38 -4.81
CA VAL A 76 -2.12 -2.98 -6.19
C VAL A 76 -3.26 -2.14 -6.76
N HIS A 77 -4.51 -2.54 -6.50
CA HIS A 77 -5.69 -1.80 -6.93
C HIS A 77 -5.73 -0.39 -6.32
N SER A 78 -5.57 -0.29 -5.00
CA SER A 78 -5.55 1.00 -4.30
C SER A 78 -4.41 1.92 -4.73
N LEU A 79 -3.22 1.36 -4.95
CA LEU A 79 -2.06 2.13 -5.41
C LEU A 79 -2.24 2.66 -6.84
N LYS A 80 -2.96 1.95 -7.72
CA LYS A 80 -3.30 2.45 -9.06
C LYS A 80 -4.33 3.58 -9.03
N LEU A 81 -5.30 3.52 -8.11
CA LEU A 81 -6.25 4.62 -7.89
C LEU A 81 -5.55 5.87 -7.36
N LEU A 82 -4.59 5.67 -6.45
CA LEU A 82 -3.85 6.73 -5.78
C LEU A 82 -2.72 7.32 -6.64
N ASP A 83 -2.00 6.50 -7.40
CA ASP A 83 -0.94 6.90 -8.32
C ASP A 83 -1.12 6.22 -9.69
N PRO A 84 -1.86 6.85 -10.61
CA PRO A 84 -2.08 6.31 -11.95
C PRO A 84 -0.78 6.15 -12.76
N THR A 85 0.33 6.81 -12.37
CA THR A 85 1.61 6.70 -13.08
C THR A 85 2.31 5.36 -12.82
N GLY A 86 1.93 4.64 -11.76
CA GLY A 86 2.49 3.33 -11.42
C GLY A 86 3.86 3.35 -10.73
N VAL A 87 4.46 4.52 -10.50
CA VAL A 87 5.79 4.62 -9.88
C VAL A 87 5.78 4.14 -8.42
N VAL A 88 4.75 4.54 -7.65
CA VAL A 88 4.59 4.07 -6.26
C VAL A 88 4.42 2.55 -6.23
N LEU A 89 3.61 2.02 -7.15
CA LEU A 89 3.37 0.59 -7.26
C LEU A 89 4.67 -0.18 -7.54
N GLU A 90 5.48 0.28 -8.50
CA GLU A 90 6.73 -0.39 -8.87
C GLU A 90 7.70 -0.47 -7.67
N ARG A 91 7.87 0.63 -6.95
CA ARG A 91 8.79 0.73 -5.80
C ARG A 91 8.32 -0.10 -4.61
N VAL A 92 7.05 0.03 -4.24
CA VAL A 92 6.48 -0.54 -3.01
C VAL A 92 6.23 -2.06 -3.15
N CYS A 93 6.01 -2.56 -4.36
CA CYS A 93 5.70 -3.97 -4.59
C CYS A 93 6.94 -4.86 -4.79
N GLU A 94 8.14 -4.30 -5.01
CA GLU A 94 9.34 -5.14 -5.19
C GLU A 94 9.66 -6.06 -4.00
N PRO A 95 9.56 -5.63 -2.73
CA PRO A 95 9.76 -6.53 -1.59
C PRO A 95 8.81 -7.73 -1.61
N VAL A 96 7.54 -7.51 -2.01
CA VAL A 96 6.53 -8.58 -2.11
C VAL A 96 6.87 -9.52 -3.26
N LYS A 97 7.24 -9.00 -4.44
CA LYS A 97 7.66 -9.82 -5.59
C LYS A 97 8.91 -10.63 -5.26
N ALA A 98 9.91 -10.02 -4.61
CA ALA A 98 11.12 -10.69 -4.16
C ALA A 98 10.78 -11.84 -3.20
N TYR A 99 9.92 -11.59 -2.21
CA TYR A 99 9.44 -12.62 -1.28
C TYR A 99 8.72 -13.77 -2.01
N LEU A 100 7.78 -13.46 -2.92
CA LEU A 100 7.06 -14.48 -3.66
C LEU A 100 7.99 -15.32 -4.56
N ARG A 101 9.01 -14.72 -5.19
CA ARG A 101 10.05 -15.45 -5.96
C ARG A 101 10.85 -16.43 -5.10
N THR A 102 11.04 -16.14 -3.81
CA THR A 102 11.72 -17.07 -2.88
C THR A 102 10.84 -18.23 -2.43
N ARG A 103 9.52 -18.16 -2.65
CA ARG A 103 8.61 -19.27 -2.37
C ARG A 103 8.50 -20.17 -3.60
N SER A 104 8.98 -21.40 -3.46
CA SER A 104 9.01 -22.46 -4.47
C SER A 104 7.64 -22.90 -5.03
N ASP A 105 6.53 -22.38 -4.49
CA ASP A 105 5.15 -22.74 -4.88
C ASP A 105 4.49 -21.77 -5.89
N THR A 106 5.23 -20.82 -6.47
CA THR A 106 4.65 -19.80 -7.38
C THR A 106 4.75 -20.13 -8.87
N VAL A 107 5.06 -21.39 -9.23
CA VAL A 107 4.99 -21.85 -10.63
C VAL A 107 3.68 -22.61 -10.84
N THR A 108 2.73 -21.97 -11.53
CA THR A 108 1.73 -22.68 -12.35
C THR A 108 1.54 -21.93 -13.65
#